data_AF-A0A7G8HE04-F1
#
_entry.id   AF-A0A7G8HE04-F1
#
_cell.length_a   1.000
_cell.length_b   1.000
_cell.length_c   1.000
_cell.angle_alpha   90.00
_cell.angle_beta   90.00
_cell.angle_gamma   90.00
#
_symmetry.space_group_name_H-M   'P 1'
#
loop_
_entity.id
_entity.type
_entity.pdbx_description
1 polymer ?
#
loop_
_entity_poly.entity_id
_entity_poly.type
_entity_poly.pdbx_seq_one_letter_code
_entity_poly.pdbx_strand_id
1 'polypeptide(L)'
;MKIKGIFKKLANAKGLSIQLQTTDGEIIGKTNKTKKNKFNFSIKTPNRNEEKIGTINVVISDKNGNEANFKSKGKPADLSPDQQTFAFNVNFSKKKAKLKMKPDTEPAGKPEATWQLGDIRSLKTAGVSPHIEASDNGYKLAYPSGGFTNIDDLSPGFQLTRRGTLDRISDLTVVTSGDGVRRGYYVELNPSTNEKEIFTAEISDDWLTLSNPVSTGFTDGGSMAWGVPDAVLLPNGNVRLYWVEDPPAGGREHREWIVSATSTDSSGTSFKKDPGQRTTGGYVDFEVLQAKAGDWIAVMSSTPETLPSQPQGLFVGTSKDGLGWDVNPENLAPKSMSYLDPTGVAIGPNQWQLVLARSSNSLGDRDYTLVETTLTMS
;
A
#
# COMPACT_ATOMS: atom_id res chain seq x y z
N MET A 1 -5.28 30.39 -13.48
CA MET A 1 -5.00 29.69 -14.75
C MET A 1 -6.15 28.76 -15.12
N LYS A 2 -6.47 28.61 -16.42
CA LYS A 2 -7.41 27.58 -16.90
C LYS A 2 -6.64 26.33 -17.34
N ILE A 3 -6.95 25.18 -16.75
CA ILE A 3 -6.36 23.90 -17.13
C ILE A 3 -7.40 23.10 -17.91
N LYS A 4 -6.97 22.50 -19.02
CA LYS A 4 -7.80 21.62 -19.85
C LYS A 4 -7.13 20.26 -19.97
N GLY A 5 -7.74 19.25 -19.36
CA GLY A 5 -7.31 17.86 -19.50
C GLY A 5 -7.98 17.17 -20.70
N ILE A 6 -7.24 16.26 -21.33
CA ILE A 6 -7.72 15.45 -22.44
C ILE A 6 -7.25 14.01 -22.26
N PHE A 7 -8.20 13.08 -22.23
CA PHE A 7 -7.95 11.65 -22.29
C PHE A 7 -7.68 11.23 -23.75
N LYS A 8 -6.46 10.77 -24.03
CA LYS A 8 -6.05 10.30 -25.37
C LYS A 8 -6.66 8.93 -25.65
N LYS A 9 -7.10 8.72 -26.89
CA LYS A 9 -7.64 7.44 -27.40
C LYS A 9 -8.90 6.92 -26.70
N LEU A 10 -9.45 7.69 -25.77
CA LEU A 10 -10.68 7.39 -25.04
C LEU A 10 -11.76 8.41 -25.41
N ALA A 11 -13.02 7.97 -25.41
CA ALA A 11 -14.19 8.79 -25.63
C ALA A 11 -15.19 8.60 -24.48
N ASN A 12 -16.15 9.52 -24.36
CA ASN A 12 -17.29 9.42 -23.43
C ASN A 12 -16.90 9.14 -21.98
N ALA A 13 -15.87 9.81 -21.49
CA ALA A 13 -15.49 9.79 -20.08
C ALA A 13 -16.71 10.18 -19.22
N LYS A 14 -17.06 9.35 -18.24
CA LYS A 14 -18.12 9.56 -17.23
C LYS A 14 -17.73 8.79 -15.96
N GLY A 15 -18.47 8.96 -14.86
CA GLY A 15 -18.21 8.21 -13.62
C GLY A 15 -16.99 8.66 -12.81
N LEU A 16 -16.00 9.27 -13.45
CA LEU A 16 -14.73 9.68 -12.84
C LEU A 16 -14.85 10.82 -11.80
N SER A 17 -14.05 10.70 -10.75
CA SER A 17 -13.57 11.83 -9.94
C SER A 17 -12.19 12.27 -10.40
N ILE A 18 -11.99 13.57 -10.56
CA ILE A 18 -10.72 14.13 -11.05
C ILE A 18 -10.25 15.20 -10.08
N GLN A 19 -9.01 15.08 -9.63
CA GLN A 19 -8.35 16.01 -8.72
C GLN A 19 -7.08 16.57 -9.36
N LEU A 20 -6.82 17.86 -9.11
CA LEU A 20 -5.52 18.46 -9.31
C LEU A 20 -4.84 18.57 -7.95
N GLN A 21 -3.65 18.01 -7.86
CA GLN A 21 -2.82 18.03 -6.68
C GLN A 21 -1.49 18.69 -6.99
N THR A 22 -0.91 19.37 -6.01
CA THR A 22 0.50 19.75 -6.01
C THR A 22 1.38 18.52 -5.76
N THR A 23 2.71 18.67 -5.80
CA THR A 23 3.65 17.57 -5.51
C THR A 23 3.57 17.10 -4.07
N ASP A 24 3.15 17.99 -3.18
CA ASP A 24 2.92 17.76 -1.77
C ASP A 24 1.44 17.37 -1.49
N GLY A 25 0.68 16.91 -2.50
CA GLY A 25 -0.67 16.36 -2.26
C GLY A 25 -1.80 17.34 -1.99
N GLU A 26 -1.51 18.64 -1.86
CA GLU A 26 -2.54 19.66 -1.66
C GLU A 26 -3.50 19.67 -2.85
N ILE A 27 -4.80 19.51 -2.58
CA ILE A 27 -5.81 19.47 -3.64
C ILE A 27 -6.20 20.90 -4.05
N ILE A 28 -5.63 21.36 -5.15
CA ILE A 28 -5.86 22.69 -5.72
C ILE A 28 -7.04 22.73 -6.71
N GLY A 29 -7.69 21.59 -6.98
CA GLY A 29 -8.94 21.54 -7.75
C GLY A 29 -9.61 20.17 -7.75
N LYS A 30 -10.95 20.14 -7.77
CA LYS A 30 -11.76 18.91 -7.92
C LYS A 30 -12.87 19.07 -8.95
N THR A 31 -13.17 18.02 -9.71
CA THR A 31 -14.32 17.97 -10.60
C THR A 31 -14.73 16.52 -10.87
N ASN A 32 -16.03 16.27 -10.98
CA ASN A 32 -16.57 15.02 -11.54
C ASN A 32 -17.18 15.27 -12.93
N LYS A 33 -17.03 16.49 -13.46
CA LYS A 33 -17.62 16.92 -14.73
C LYS A 33 -16.64 16.68 -15.86
N THR A 34 -16.98 15.71 -16.70
CA THR A 34 -16.33 15.44 -17.98
C THR A 34 -17.27 15.83 -19.12
N LYS A 35 -16.69 16.19 -20.27
CA LYS A 35 -17.43 16.40 -21.53
C LYS A 35 -16.68 15.72 -22.66
N LYS A 36 -17.29 14.68 -23.25
CA LYS A 36 -16.63 13.77 -24.19
C LYS A 36 -15.39 13.14 -23.53
N ASN A 37 -14.19 13.51 -23.92
CA ASN A 37 -12.93 13.00 -23.38
C ASN A 37 -12.11 14.09 -22.67
N LYS A 38 -12.78 15.11 -22.12
CA LYS A 38 -12.13 16.32 -21.63
C LYS A 38 -12.72 16.72 -20.28
N PHE A 39 -11.89 17.36 -19.47
CA PHE A 39 -12.28 18.04 -18.25
C PHE A 39 -11.59 19.41 -18.21
N ASN A 40 -12.10 20.31 -17.36
CA ASN A 40 -11.52 21.65 -17.21
C ASN A 40 -11.48 22.05 -15.74
N PHE A 41 -10.44 22.78 -15.38
CA PHE A 41 -10.27 23.42 -14.08
C PHE A 41 -9.96 24.91 -14.25
N SER A 42 -10.28 25.68 -13.22
CA SER A 42 -9.75 27.03 -13.04
C SER A 42 -9.09 27.06 -11.67
N ILE A 43 -7.77 27.24 -11.63
CA ILE A 43 -6.99 27.31 -10.40
C ILE A 43 -6.46 28.73 -10.19
N LYS A 44 -6.20 29.12 -8.94
CA LYS A 44 -5.41 30.33 -8.67
C LYS A 44 -3.96 30.06 -9.06
N THR A 45 -3.28 31.07 -9.60
CA THR A 45 -1.83 30.96 -9.90
C THR A 45 -1.04 31.49 -8.72
N PRO A 46 0.16 30.92 -8.45
CA PRO A 46 1.11 31.48 -7.49
C PRO A 46 1.43 32.96 -7.81
N ASN A 47 1.85 33.73 -6.81
CA ASN A 47 2.17 35.15 -6.98
C ASN A 47 3.40 35.33 -7.89
N ARG A 48 3.55 36.52 -8.51
CA ARG A 48 4.56 36.78 -9.57
C ARG A 48 6.03 36.54 -9.16
N ASN A 49 6.32 36.42 -7.86
CA ASN A 49 7.66 36.23 -7.31
C ASN A 49 7.99 34.75 -7.00
N GLU A 50 7.04 33.83 -7.21
CA GLU A 50 7.23 32.39 -7.02
C GLU A 50 7.61 31.67 -8.32
N GLU A 51 8.05 30.42 -8.19
CA GLU A 51 8.52 29.58 -9.30
C GLU A 51 7.51 29.53 -10.46
N LYS A 52 7.95 29.95 -11.66
CA LYS A 52 7.07 30.12 -12.82
C LYS A 52 6.70 28.80 -13.52
N ILE A 53 7.42 27.74 -13.20
CA ILE A 53 7.20 26.38 -13.68
C ILE A 53 7.15 25.49 -12.44
N GLY A 54 6.10 24.70 -12.29
CA GLY A 54 6.03 23.71 -11.23
C GLY A 54 5.28 22.46 -11.69
N THR A 55 5.44 21.39 -10.94
CA THR A 55 4.81 20.10 -11.21
C THR A 55 3.44 20.06 -10.55
N ILE A 56 2.43 19.60 -11.29
CA ILE A 56 1.13 19.23 -10.73
C ILE A 56 0.79 17.80 -11.09
N ASN A 57 0.07 17.15 -10.20
CA ASN A 57 -0.47 15.82 -10.37
C ASN A 57 -1.96 15.91 -10.75
N VAL A 58 -2.36 15.12 -11.75
CA VAL A 58 -3.77 14.86 -12.04
C VAL A 58 -4.09 13.47 -11.53
N VAL A 59 -4.92 13.37 -10.49
CA VAL A 59 -5.43 12.10 -9.99
C VAL A 59 -6.81 11.87 -10.59
N ILE A 60 -7.00 10.73 -11.26
CA ILE A 60 -8.31 10.27 -11.71
C ILE A 60 -8.67 9.02 -10.92
N SER A 61 -9.91 8.96 -10.43
CA SER A 61 -10.43 7.83 -9.67
C SER A 61 -11.78 7.41 -10.23
N ASP A 62 -11.99 6.11 -10.38
CA ASP A 62 -13.27 5.47 -10.63
C ASP A 62 -14.17 5.65 -9.39
N LYS A 63 -15.47 5.78 -9.61
CA LYS A 63 -16.48 5.85 -8.53
C LYS A 63 -17.71 4.99 -8.81
N ASN A 64 -17.73 4.29 -9.93
CA ASN A 64 -18.87 3.52 -10.40
C ASN A 64 -18.54 2.03 -10.50
N GLY A 65 -17.45 1.58 -9.88
CA GLY A 65 -17.00 0.19 -9.88
C GLY A 65 -16.81 -0.30 -11.31
N ASN A 66 -17.28 -1.51 -11.62
CA ASN A 66 -17.12 -2.15 -12.94
C ASN A 66 -17.95 -1.54 -14.09
N GLU A 67 -18.58 -0.38 -13.87
CA GLU A 67 -19.29 0.32 -14.93
C GLU A 67 -18.33 1.12 -15.82
N ALA A 68 -18.38 0.86 -17.13
CA ALA A 68 -17.51 1.53 -18.10
C ALA A 68 -17.39 3.06 -17.94
N ASN A 69 -16.21 3.51 -17.56
CA ASN A 69 -15.80 4.91 -17.49
C ASN A 69 -15.63 5.55 -18.88
N PHE A 70 -15.26 4.76 -19.88
CA PHE A 70 -14.88 5.22 -21.22
C PHE A 70 -15.46 4.35 -22.35
N LYS A 71 -15.26 4.83 -23.58
CA LYS A 71 -15.23 4.00 -24.79
C LYS A 71 -13.83 4.01 -25.39
N SER A 72 -13.23 2.83 -25.55
CA SER A 72 -11.96 2.61 -26.23
C SER A 72 -12.20 1.87 -27.54
N LYS A 73 -11.84 2.47 -28.68
CA LYS A 73 -12.13 1.93 -30.03
C LYS A 73 -13.62 1.52 -30.19
N GLY A 74 -14.53 2.27 -29.60
CA GLY A 74 -15.98 2.01 -29.66
C GLY A 74 -16.51 0.99 -28.65
N LYS A 75 -15.64 0.21 -27.99
CA LYS A 75 -16.03 -0.75 -26.95
C LYS A 75 -16.06 -0.09 -25.57
N PRO A 76 -16.98 -0.49 -24.67
CA PRO A 76 -16.94 -0.08 -23.26
C PRO A 76 -15.59 -0.46 -22.66
N ALA A 77 -14.99 0.48 -21.94
CA ALA A 77 -13.73 0.28 -21.26
C ALA A 77 -13.78 0.99 -19.91
N ASP A 78 -13.23 0.34 -18.89
CA ASP A 78 -13.14 0.89 -17.56
C ASP A 78 -11.77 1.41 -17.21
N LEU A 79 -11.70 2.30 -16.22
CA LEU A 79 -10.42 2.72 -15.68
C LEU A 79 -9.77 1.52 -14.98
N SER A 80 -8.48 1.28 -15.20
CA SER A 80 -7.79 0.16 -14.56
C SER A 80 -6.30 0.48 -14.47
N PRO A 81 -5.72 0.62 -13.25
CA PRO A 81 -6.41 0.53 -11.94
C PRO A 81 -7.45 1.64 -11.75
N ASP A 82 -8.34 1.45 -10.77
CA ASP A 82 -9.41 2.39 -10.39
C ASP A 82 -8.90 3.77 -9.98
N GLN A 83 -7.62 3.91 -9.66
CA GLN A 83 -7.01 5.23 -9.49
C GLN A 83 -5.67 5.35 -10.21
N GLN A 84 -5.48 6.44 -10.95
CA GLN A 84 -4.25 6.73 -11.67
C GLN A 84 -3.81 8.19 -11.48
N THR A 85 -2.51 8.38 -11.28
CA THR A 85 -1.89 9.70 -11.09
C THR A 85 -0.99 10.06 -12.27
N PHE A 86 -1.13 11.27 -12.80
CA PHE A 86 -0.33 11.78 -13.93
C PHE A 86 0.37 13.08 -13.54
N ALA A 87 1.70 13.08 -13.52
CA ALA A 87 2.51 14.27 -13.28
C ALA A 87 2.69 15.12 -14.54
N PHE A 88 2.59 16.45 -14.39
CA PHE A 88 2.78 17.41 -15.48
C PHE A 88 3.56 18.64 -15.01
N ASN A 89 4.59 19.02 -15.78
CA ASN A 89 5.24 20.31 -15.63
C ASN A 89 4.38 21.41 -16.27
N VAL A 90 3.94 22.37 -15.46
CA VAL A 90 3.05 23.45 -15.85
C VAL A 90 3.74 24.80 -15.67
N ASN A 91 3.73 25.59 -16.74
CA ASN A 91 4.19 26.97 -16.69
C ASN A 91 3.05 27.89 -16.24
N PHE A 92 3.09 28.31 -14.96
CA PHE A 92 2.08 29.14 -14.32
C PHE A 92 2.05 30.59 -14.81
N SER A 93 3.08 31.05 -15.53
CA SER A 93 3.03 32.36 -16.21
C SER A 93 2.01 32.40 -17.35
N LYS A 94 1.59 31.23 -17.86
CA LYS A 94 0.59 31.13 -18.92
C LYS A 94 -0.82 31.18 -18.35
N LYS A 95 -1.74 31.83 -19.06
CA LYS A 95 -3.17 31.87 -18.69
C LYS A 95 -3.86 30.50 -18.82
N LYS A 96 -3.30 29.59 -19.63
CA LYS A 96 -3.91 28.29 -19.98
C LYS A 96 -2.85 27.19 -20.07
N ALA A 97 -3.20 25.99 -19.60
CA ALA A 97 -2.43 24.76 -19.83
C ALA A 97 -3.32 23.65 -20.41
N LYS A 98 -2.72 22.80 -21.23
CA LYS A 98 -3.40 21.68 -21.88
C LYS A 98 -2.65 20.40 -21.53
N LEU A 99 -3.29 19.54 -20.74
CA LEU A 99 -2.72 18.30 -20.25
C LEU A 99 -3.31 17.15 -21.07
N LYS A 100 -2.45 16.28 -21.58
CA LYS A 100 -2.89 15.10 -22.34
C LYS A 100 -2.40 13.87 -21.61
N MET A 101 -3.31 13.06 -21.11
CA MET A 101 -3.01 11.78 -20.45
C MET A 101 -3.57 10.63 -21.28
N LYS A 102 -2.97 9.45 -21.12
CA LYS A 102 -3.48 8.19 -21.64
C LYS A 102 -3.72 7.31 -20.42
N PRO A 103 -4.94 7.34 -19.85
CA PRO A 103 -5.31 6.38 -18.82
C PRO A 103 -5.16 4.97 -19.35
N ASP A 104 -4.73 4.08 -18.47
CA ASP A 104 -4.83 2.65 -18.70
C ASP A 104 -6.24 2.18 -18.36
N THR A 105 -6.73 1.25 -19.16
CA THR A 105 -8.13 0.86 -19.17
C THR A 105 -8.25 -0.62 -19.52
N GLU A 106 -9.28 -1.27 -19.03
CA GLU A 106 -9.61 -2.65 -19.38
C GLU A 106 -11.04 -2.79 -19.92
N PRO A 107 -11.44 -3.95 -20.48
CA PRO A 107 -12.83 -4.18 -20.87
C PRO A 107 -13.75 -4.08 -19.65
N ALA A 108 -14.79 -3.24 -19.74
CA ALA A 108 -15.74 -3.06 -18.65
C ALA A 108 -16.64 -4.30 -18.46
N GLY A 109 -17.20 -4.46 -17.25
CA GLY A 109 -18.14 -5.54 -16.92
C GLY A 109 -17.49 -6.92 -16.73
N LYS A 110 -16.20 -6.98 -16.35
CA LYS A 110 -15.64 -8.22 -15.81
C LYS A 110 -16.35 -8.57 -14.50
N PRO A 111 -16.63 -9.87 -14.24
CA PRO A 111 -17.01 -10.30 -12.90
C PRO A 111 -15.90 -9.92 -11.93
N GLU A 112 -16.26 -9.19 -10.88
CA GLU A 112 -15.36 -8.89 -9.79
C GLU A 112 -15.11 -10.17 -9.00
N ALA A 113 -13.86 -10.42 -8.60
CA ALA A 113 -13.56 -11.52 -7.73
C ALA A 113 -14.25 -11.31 -6.38
N THR A 114 -14.84 -12.37 -5.83
CA THR A 114 -15.45 -12.30 -4.50
C THR A 114 -14.44 -12.76 -3.46
N TRP A 115 -14.30 -11.98 -2.39
CA TRP A 115 -13.31 -12.20 -1.33
C TRP A 115 -14.01 -12.50 -0.02
N GLN A 116 -13.50 -13.49 0.72
CA GLN A 116 -14.11 -13.91 1.98
C GLN A 116 -13.03 -14.31 2.98
N LEU A 117 -13.23 -13.91 4.25
CA LEU A 117 -12.46 -14.44 5.38
C LEU A 117 -13.14 -15.69 5.93
N GLY A 118 -12.32 -16.63 6.38
CA GLY A 118 -12.76 -17.75 7.21
C GLY A 118 -13.03 -17.33 8.65
N ASP A 119 -13.20 -18.32 9.53
CA ASP A 119 -13.27 -18.06 10.97
C ASP A 119 -12.00 -17.35 11.44
N ILE A 120 -12.15 -16.34 12.29
CA ILE A 120 -11.02 -15.66 12.93
C ILE A 120 -10.77 -16.29 14.30
N ARG A 121 -9.59 -16.86 14.50
CA ARG A 121 -9.24 -17.61 15.72
C ARG A 121 -8.07 -16.97 16.45
N SER A 122 -8.15 -16.95 17.78
CA SER A 122 -7.11 -16.37 18.63
C SER A 122 -5.88 -17.28 18.72
N LEU A 123 -4.70 -16.72 18.51
CA LEU A 123 -3.42 -17.38 18.83
C LEU A 123 -3.06 -17.29 20.32
N LYS A 124 -3.87 -16.55 21.11
CA LYS A 124 -3.67 -16.31 22.56
C LYS A 124 -2.31 -15.66 22.89
N THR A 125 -1.79 -14.88 21.96
CA THR A 125 -0.48 -14.23 22.05
C THR A 125 -0.66 -12.72 21.88
N ALA A 126 -0.06 -11.94 22.78
CA ALA A 126 0.02 -10.50 22.62
C ALA A 126 1.05 -10.14 21.55
N GLY A 127 0.69 -9.26 20.62
CA GLY A 127 1.56 -8.86 19.52
C GLY A 127 0.83 -8.03 18.48
N VAL A 128 1.63 -7.34 17.67
CA VAL A 128 1.22 -6.46 16.56
C VAL A 128 2.20 -6.66 15.40
N SER A 129 1.94 -6.12 14.21
CA SER A 129 2.84 -6.21 13.04
C SER A 129 3.44 -7.60 12.77
N PRO A 130 2.61 -8.68 12.71
CA PRO A 130 3.13 -10.00 12.43
C PRO A 130 3.70 -10.09 11.01
N HIS A 131 4.73 -10.93 10.82
CA HIS A 131 5.18 -11.40 9.52
C HIS A 131 5.31 -12.92 9.53
N ILE A 132 4.70 -13.58 8.54
CA ILE A 132 4.64 -15.03 8.44
C ILE A 132 5.33 -15.53 7.16
N GLU A 133 6.10 -16.61 7.29
CA GLU A 133 6.64 -17.35 6.15
C GLU A 133 6.39 -18.85 6.32
N ALA A 134 6.10 -19.54 5.23
CA ALA A 134 5.98 -21.01 5.24
C ALA A 134 7.32 -21.67 5.62
N SER A 135 7.24 -22.74 6.40
CA SER A 135 8.37 -23.60 6.75
C SER A 135 8.01 -25.06 6.52
N ASP A 136 9.00 -25.96 6.61
CA ASP A 136 8.79 -27.40 6.39
C ASP A 136 7.71 -28.01 7.28
N ASN A 137 7.48 -27.46 8.48
CA ASN A 137 6.57 -27.98 9.49
C ASN A 137 5.56 -26.93 9.99
N GLY A 138 5.08 -26.06 9.11
CA GLY A 138 4.12 -25.01 9.43
C GLY A 138 4.62 -23.66 8.95
N TYR A 139 4.85 -22.75 9.89
CA TYR A 139 5.25 -21.38 9.58
C TYR A 139 6.28 -20.85 10.56
N LYS A 140 7.07 -19.87 10.13
CA LYS A 140 7.81 -18.97 11.01
C LYS A 140 7.00 -17.71 11.20
N LEU A 141 7.04 -17.14 12.39
CA LEU A 141 6.31 -15.94 12.74
C LEU A 141 7.24 -14.97 13.47
N ALA A 142 7.36 -13.75 12.93
CA ALA A 142 7.96 -12.61 13.61
C ALA A 142 6.86 -11.65 14.08
N TYR A 143 6.97 -11.08 15.28
CA TYR A 143 6.02 -10.07 15.77
C TYR A 143 6.58 -9.25 16.96
N PRO A 144 6.46 -7.91 16.92
CA PRO A 144 6.70 -7.06 18.08
C PRO A 144 5.80 -7.38 19.29
N SER A 145 6.39 -7.60 20.46
CA SER A 145 5.70 -7.66 21.75
C SER A 145 6.68 -7.57 22.91
N GLY A 146 6.32 -6.85 23.97
CA GLY A 146 7.15 -6.75 25.19
C GLY A 146 8.48 -6.02 24.98
N GLY A 147 8.58 -5.12 24.00
CA GLY A 147 9.78 -4.35 23.68
C GLY A 147 10.78 -5.04 22.74
N PHE A 148 10.47 -6.25 22.28
CA PHE A 148 11.30 -7.01 21.34
C PHE A 148 10.48 -7.49 20.14
N THR A 149 11.15 -7.81 19.03
CA THR A 149 10.54 -8.61 17.97
C THR A 149 10.74 -10.09 18.30
N ASN A 150 9.65 -10.79 18.59
CA ASN A 150 9.68 -12.21 18.92
C ASN A 150 9.70 -13.05 17.66
N ILE A 151 10.46 -14.15 17.68
CA ILE A 151 10.53 -15.13 16.60
C ILE A 151 10.03 -16.46 17.13
N ASP A 152 8.95 -16.96 16.55
CA ASP A 152 8.27 -18.19 16.95
C ASP A 152 8.12 -19.15 15.76
N ASP A 153 8.15 -20.45 16.04
CA ASP A 153 7.60 -21.45 15.13
C ASP A 153 6.08 -21.53 15.37
N LEU A 154 5.29 -21.49 14.30
CA LEU A 154 3.84 -21.68 14.32
C LEU A 154 3.51 -23.01 13.63
N SER A 155 3.05 -23.98 14.41
CA SER A 155 2.68 -25.30 13.87
C SER A 155 1.45 -25.22 12.94
N PRO A 156 1.16 -26.25 12.12
CA PRO A 156 -0.05 -26.28 11.28
C PRO A 156 -1.35 -26.27 12.09
N GLY A 157 -1.29 -26.65 13.37
CA GLY A 157 -2.39 -26.53 14.34
C GLY A 157 -2.41 -25.21 15.11
N PHE A 158 -1.68 -24.19 14.62
CA PHE A 158 -1.59 -22.84 15.16
C PHE A 158 -1.13 -22.75 16.62
N GLN A 159 -0.27 -23.68 17.04
CA GLN A 159 0.44 -23.62 18.33
C GLN A 159 1.80 -22.94 18.13
N LEU A 160 2.10 -21.95 18.97
CA LEU A 160 3.33 -21.18 18.95
C LEU A 160 4.40 -21.81 19.84
N THR A 161 5.65 -21.80 19.37
CA THR A 161 6.84 -22.18 20.12
C THR A 161 7.92 -21.12 19.95
N ARG A 162 8.27 -20.43 21.04
CA ARG A 162 9.29 -19.38 21.06
C ARG A 162 10.66 -19.92 20.62
N ARG A 163 11.30 -19.24 19.67
CA ARG A 163 12.68 -19.50 19.23
C ARG A 163 13.66 -18.52 19.82
N GLY A 164 13.28 -17.25 19.86
CA GLY A 164 14.12 -16.19 20.40
C GLY A 164 13.52 -14.82 20.12
N THR A 165 14.38 -13.80 20.18
CA THR A 165 13.99 -12.41 20.01
C THR A 165 15.07 -11.65 19.26
N LEU A 166 14.66 -10.70 18.43
CA LEU A 166 15.50 -9.63 17.90
C LEU A 166 15.23 -8.36 18.69
N ASP A 167 16.30 -7.65 19.04
CA ASP A 167 16.24 -6.37 19.76
C ASP A 167 16.30 -5.20 18.78
N ARG A 168 15.76 -4.05 19.17
CA ARG A 168 15.82 -2.76 18.46
C ARG A 168 15.19 -2.70 17.07
N ILE A 169 14.50 -3.74 16.63
CA ILE A 169 13.78 -3.75 15.35
C ILE A 169 12.27 -3.91 15.57
N SER A 170 11.49 -3.43 14.62
CA SER A 170 10.06 -3.75 14.47
C SER A 170 9.71 -3.99 13.00
N ASP A 171 8.49 -4.47 12.77
CA ASP A 171 7.86 -4.50 11.44
C ASP A 171 8.72 -5.24 10.39
N LEU A 172 9.25 -6.40 10.79
CA LEU A 172 10.16 -7.22 10.00
C LEU A 172 9.41 -7.94 8.88
N THR A 173 9.84 -7.76 7.64
CA THR A 173 9.50 -8.60 6.48
C THR A 173 10.75 -9.31 5.96
N VAL A 174 10.64 -10.58 5.56
CA VAL A 174 11.77 -11.37 5.05
C VAL A 174 11.54 -11.76 3.59
N VAL A 175 12.56 -11.56 2.76
CA VAL A 175 12.58 -12.05 1.37
C VAL A 175 13.93 -12.64 1.00
N THR A 176 13.94 -13.51 0.00
CA THR A 176 15.18 -13.87 -0.70
C THR A 176 15.36 -12.92 -1.89
N SER A 177 16.42 -12.13 -1.87
CA SER A 177 16.79 -11.20 -2.94
C SER A 177 17.14 -11.92 -4.25
N GLY A 178 17.19 -11.18 -5.36
CA GLY A 178 17.53 -11.75 -6.67
C GLY A 178 18.97 -12.26 -6.78
N ASP A 179 19.86 -11.88 -5.86
CA ASP A 179 21.20 -12.46 -5.69
C ASP A 179 21.21 -13.78 -4.89
N GLY A 180 20.05 -14.23 -4.40
CA GLY A 180 19.89 -15.44 -3.60
C GLY A 180 20.15 -15.25 -2.10
N VAL A 181 20.46 -14.04 -1.65
CA VAL A 181 20.68 -13.76 -0.23
C VAL A 181 19.36 -13.51 0.49
N ARG A 182 19.21 -14.10 1.66
CA ARG A 182 18.04 -13.88 2.51
C ARG A 182 18.19 -12.58 3.30
N ARG A 183 17.21 -11.70 3.18
CA ARG A 183 17.22 -10.37 3.80
C ARG A 183 15.99 -10.11 4.62
N GLY A 184 16.20 -9.49 5.79
CA GLY A 184 15.16 -8.81 6.53
C GLY A 184 15.08 -7.36 6.09
N TYR A 185 13.86 -6.84 5.96
CA TYR A 185 13.53 -5.43 5.86
C TYR A 185 12.75 -5.07 7.10
N TYR A 186 13.19 -4.06 7.85
CA TYR A 186 12.66 -3.79 9.17
C TYR A 186 12.80 -2.32 9.51
N VAL A 187 12.04 -1.90 10.51
CA VAL A 187 12.11 -0.58 11.10
C VAL A 187 13.12 -0.58 12.25
N GLU A 188 14.02 0.40 12.25
CA GLU A 188 14.89 0.70 13.39
C GLU A 188 15.00 2.23 13.58
N LEU A 189 15.21 2.67 14.83
CA LEU A 189 15.61 4.05 15.13
C LEU A 189 17.06 4.24 14.71
N ASN A 190 17.30 4.96 13.61
CA ASN A 190 18.65 5.22 13.13
C ASN A 190 19.40 6.08 14.16
N PRO A 191 20.49 5.59 14.78
CA PRO A 191 21.20 6.32 15.84
C PRO A 191 21.93 7.56 15.34
N SER A 192 22.16 7.68 14.02
CA SER A 192 22.85 8.82 13.42
C SER A 192 21.93 9.99 13.15
N THR A 193 20.66 9.72 12.80
CA THR A 193 19.65 10.74 12.46
C THR A 193 18.60 10.92 13.54
N ASN A 194 18.44 9.94 14.43
CA ASN A 194 17.37 9.83 15.42
C ASN A 194 15.96 9.82 14.79
N GLU A 195 15.85 9.33 13.56
CA GLU A 195 14.59 9.09 12.83
C GLU A 195 14.34 7.59 12.71
N LYS A 196 13.07 7.16 12.68
CA LYS A 196 12.76 5.78 12.31
C LYS A 196 13.02 5.62 10.81
N GLU A 197 13.67 4.53 10.44
CA GLU A 197 14.06 4.28 9.06
C GLU A 197 13.90 2.80 8.70
N ILE A 198 13.59 2.53 7.43
CA ILE A 198 13.60 1.17 6.90
C ILE A 198 15.07 0.79 6.67
N PHE A 199 15.51 -0.26 7.35
CA PHE A 199 16.79 -0.89 7.12
C PHE A 199 16.61 -2.20 6.37
N THR A 200 17.69 -2.65 5.73
CA THR A 200 17.82 -4.03 5.26
C THR A 200 19.10 -4.66 5.81
N ALA A 201 19.04 -5.93 6.14
CA ALA A 201 20.19 -6.71 6.60
C ALA A 201 20.08 -8.14 6.10
N GLU A 202 21.20 -8.85 6.01
CA GLU A 202 21.20 -10.31 5.81
C GLU A 202 20.63 -10.96 7.08
N ILE A 203 19.69 -11.88 6.91
CA ILE A 203 19.03 -12.56 8.02
C ILE A 203 19.40 -14.04 8.03
N SER A 204 19.75 -14.58 9.20
CA SER A 204 20.01 -16.01 9.37
C SER A 204 18.75 -16.84 9.11
N ASP A 205 18.92 -18.12 8.76
CA ASP A 205 17.79 -19.01 8.46
C ASP A 205 16.80 -19.10 9.62
N ASP A 206 17.26 -19.07 10.87
CA ASP A 206 16.42 -19.10 12.08
C ASP A 206 15.78 -17.75 12.46
N TRP A 207 16.08 -16.69 11.70
CA TRP A 207 15.63 -15.31 11.94
C TRP A 207 16.09 -14.72 13.27
N LEU A 208 17.16 -15.26 13.88
CA LEU A 208 17.68 -14.78 15.17
C LEU A 208 18.92 -13.90 15.05
N THR A 209 19.45 -13.71 13.84
CA THR A 209 20.62 -12.86 13.60
C THR A 209 20.42 -12.00 12.36
N LEU A 210 20.66 -10.70 12.51
CA LEU A 210 20.80 -9.75 11.42
C LEU A 210 22.27 -9.36 11.28
N SER A 211 22.76 -9.31 10.03
CA SER A 211 24.15 -8.94 9.74
C SER A 211 24.24 -8.03 8.52
N ASN A 212 25.32 -7.25 8.44
CA ASN A 212 25.56 -6.28 7.37
C ASN A 212 24.37 -5.32 7.15
N PRO A 213 23.90 -4.59 8.18
CA PRO A 213 22.77 -3.67 8.04
C PRO A 213 23.12 -2.52 7.10
N VAL A 214 22.17 -2.17 6.24
CA VAL A 214 22.23 -1.09 5.27
C VAL A 214 20.98 -0.22 5.40
N SER A 215 21.20 1.08 5.54
CA SER A 215 20.16 2.11 5.51
C SER A 215 19.57 2.19 4.09
N THR A 216 18.23 2.17 3.98
CA THR A 216 17.57 2.37 2.68
C THR A 216 17.40 3.86 2.33
N GLY A 217 17.52 4.74 3.33
CA GLY A 217 17.32 6.18 3.23
C GLY A 217 15.85 6.61 3.31
N PHE A 218 14.91 5.69 3.56
CA PHE A 218 13.49 6.01 3.72
C PHE A 218 13.13 6.11 5.20
N THR A 219 12.94 7.34 5.67
CA THR A 219 12.61 7.65 7.05
C THR A 219 11.14 8.00 7.21
N ASP A 220 10.64 7.96 8.45
CA ASP A 220 9.30 8.44 8.80
C ASP A 220 9.15 9.96 8.59
N GLY A 221 10.25 10.71 8.49
CA GLY A 221 10.23 12.18 8.40
C GLY A 221 9.52 12.84 9.59
N GLY A 222 9.45 12.16 10.74
CA GLY A 222 8.70 12.59 11.93
C GLY A 222 7.19 12.24 11.91
N SER A 223 6.72 11.46 10.92
CA SER A 223 5.33 10.99 10.85
C SER A 223 4.98 10.02 11.97
N MET A 224 3.79 10.19 12.55
CA MET A 224 3.27 9.30 13.59
C MET A 224 2.62 8.03 13.04
N ALA A 225 2.09 8.06 11.81
CA ALA A 225 1.33 6.97 11.18
C ALA A 225 2.18 6.14 10.18
N TRP A 226 3.41 5.84 10.55
CA TRP A 226 4.34 5.08 9.72
C TRP A 226 4.05 3.58 9.89
N GLY A 227 3.29 3.01 8.94
CA GLY A 227 2.88 1.60 8.95
C GLY A 227 3.99 0.61 8.60
N VAL A 228 3.66 -0.68 8.71
CA VAL A 228 4.56 -1.82 8.47
C VAL A 228 5.11 -1.80 7.03
N PRO A 229 6.43 -1.85 6.81
CA PRO A 229 6.97 -2.02 5.48
C PRO A 229 6.82 -3.47 5.02
N ASP A 230 6.24 -3.66 3.83
CA ASP A 230 6.26 -4.93 3.12
C ASP A 230 7.34 -4.92 2.04
N ALA A 231 8.03 -6.04 1.88
CA ALA A 231 9.10 -6.24 0.92
C ALA A 231 8.78 -7.45 0.04
N VAL A 232 8.93 -7.27 -1.27
CA VAL A 232 8.47 -8.26 -2.26
C VAL A 232 9.54 -8.47 -3.32
N LEU A 233 9.88 -9.73 -3.59
CA LEU A 233 10.72 -10.07 -4.74
C LEU A 233 9.90 -9.94 -6.03
N LEU A 234 10.36 -9.07 -6.93
CA LEU A 234 9.78 -8.89 -8.25
C LEU A 234 10.21 -10.02 -9.20
N PRO A 235 9.43 -10.36 -10.24
CA PRO A 235 9.81 -11.37 -11.24
C PRO A 235 11.13 -11.10 -11.98
N ASN A 236 11.63 -9.86 -11.96
CA ASN A 236 12.90 -9.48 -12.56
C ASN A 236 14.10 -9.58 -11.59
N GLY A 237 13.89 -10.06 -10.36
CA GLY A 237 14.93 -10.23 -9.33
C GLY A 237 15.18 -9.00 -8.46
N ASN A 238 14.54 -7.86 -8.73
CA ASN A 238 14.63 -6.69 -7.86
C ASN A 238 13.68 -6.86 -6.66
N VAL A 239 13.93 -6.16 -5.56
CA VAL A 239 13.01 -6.09 -4.42
C VAL A 239 12.20 -4.79 -4.50
N ARG A 240 10.91 -4.83 -4.17
CA ARG A 240 10.10 -3.63 -3.99
C ARG A 240 9.63 -3.54 -2.54
N LEU A 241 9.78 -2.35 -1.96
CA LEU A 241 9.27 -1.98 -0.66
C LEU A 241 7.96 -1.23 -0.82
N TYR A 242 7.00 -1.50 0.05
CA TYR A 242 5.75 -0.76 0.24
C TYR A 242 5.72 -0.24 1.67
N TRP A 243 5.31 1.01 1.88
CA TRP A 243 5.13 1.57 3.23
C TRP A 243 4.09 2.69 3.21
N VAL A 244 3.67 3.11 4.40
CA VAL A 244 2.72 4.21 4.60
C VAL A 244 3.44 5.54 4.68
N GLU A 245 2.93 6.55 3.98
CA GLU A 245 3.28 7.94 4.19
C GLU A 245 2.04 8.78 4.50
N ASP A 246 2.23 9.81 5.33
CA ASP A 246 1.23 10.85 5.50
C ASP A 246 1.10 11.68 4.20
N PRO A 247 -0.12 12.10 3.84
CA PRO A 247 -0.28 13.12 2.83
C PRO A 247 0.41 14.40 3.31
N PRO A 248 1.14 15.14 2.45
CA PRO A 248 1.90 16.27 2.93
C PRO A 248 0.99 17.41 3.46
N ALA A 249 1.60 18.26 4.31
CA ALA A 249 0.91 19.16 5.22
C ALA A 249 -0.19 20.01 4.54
N GLY A 250 -1.42 19.94 5.07
CA GLY A 250 -2.59 20.68 4.57
C GLY A 250 -3.73 19.77 4.09
N GLY A 251 -3.49 18.47 3.98
CA GLY A 251 -4.55 17.48 3.87
C GLY A 251 -5.27 17.32 5.22
N ARG A 252 -6.57 17.63 5.30
CA ARG A 252 -7.41 17.12 6.40
C ARG A 252 -7.23 15.61 6.53
N GLU A 253 -7.11 15.19 7.78
CA GLU A 253 -7.09 13.86 8.42
C GLU A 253 -7.80 12.78 7.57
N HIS A 254 -7.31 11.53 7.66
CA HIS A 254 -7.87 10.28 7.11
C HIS A 254 -7.46 9.90 5.66
N ARG A 255 -6.21 10.17 5.25
CA ARG A 255 -5.76 9.94 3.87
C ARG A 255 -4.32 9.48 3.74
N GLU A 256 -3.91 8.55 4.59
CA GLU A 256 -2.65 7.80 4.43
C GLU A 256 -2.53 7.25 3.01
N TRP A 257 -1.30 7.28 2.51
CA TRP A 257 -0.94 6.77 1.20
C TRP A 257 0.00 5.59 1.35
N ILE A 258 -0.26 4.53 0.60
CA ILE A 258 0.77 3.54 0.34
C ILE A 258 1.66 4.08 -0.77
N VAL A 259 2.96 4.12 -0.52
CA VAL A 259 4.01 4.42 -1.50
C VAL A 259 4.91 3.21 -1.68
N SER A 260 5.83 3.27 -2.63
CA SER A 260 6.77 2.18 -2.85
C SER A 260 8.12 2.66 -3.37
N ALA A 261 9.13 1.80 -3.27
CA ALA A 261 10.44 1.96 -3.88
C ALA A 261 10.94 0.63 -4.42
N THR A 262 11.53 0.65 -5.61
CA THR A 262 12.11 -0.54 -6.23
C THR A 262 13.62 -0.51 -6.10
N SER A 263 14.24 -1.65 -5.80
CA SER A 263 15.70 -1.76 -5.74
C SER A 263 16.31 -1.48 -7.10
N THR A 264 17.48 -0.86 -7.11
CA THR A 264 18.25 -0.55 -8.33
C THR A 264 19.16 -1.71 -8.76
N ASP A 265 19.29 -2.72 -7.91
CA ASP A 265 20.11 -3.91 -8.07
C ASP A 265 19.37 -5.17 -7.57
N SER A 266 19.94 -6.33 -7.85
CA SER A 266 19.42 -7.63 -7.42
C SER A 266 19.72 -7.97 -5.96
N SER A 267 20.64 -7.24 -5.30
CA SER A 267 20.91 -7.45 -3.87
C SER A 267 19.80 -6.90 -2.99
N GLY A 268 19.03 -5.91 -3.47
CA GLY A 268 17.94 -5.32 -2.69
C GLY A 268 18.46 -4.39 -1.60
N THR A 269 19.60 -3.75 -1.82
CA THR A 269 20.28 -2.90 -0.82
C THR A 269 20.27 -1.42 -1.16
N SER A 270 19.94 -1.06 -2.41
CA SER A 270 19.82 0.32 -2.85
C SER A 270 18.51 0.50 -3.59
N PHE A 271 17.80 1.59 -3.30
CA PHE A 271 16.42 1.78 -3.73
C PHE A 271 16.19 3.12 -4.39
N LYS A 272 15.18 3.15 -5.25
CA LYS A 272 14.62 4.36 -5.81
C LYS A 272 13.11 4.38 -5.60
N LYS A 273 12.61 5.44 -4.98
CA LYS A 273 11.17 5.66 -4.79
C LYS A 273 10.44 5.64 -6.13
N ASP A 274 9.37 4.85 -6.19
CA ASP A 274 8.52 4.73 -7.36
C ASP A 274 7.63 5.99 -7.47
N PRO A 275 7.47 6.57 -8.68
CA PRO A 275 6.63 7.76 -8.83
C PRO A 275 5.16 7.54 -8.46
N GLY A 276 4.61 8.41 -7.63
CA GLY A 276 3.20 8.42 -7.24
C GLY A 276 2.87 7.49 -6.08
N GLN A 277 1.58 7.34 -5.81
CA GLN A 277 1.02 6.50 -4.75
C GLN A 277 0.53 5.16 -5.32
N ARG A 278 0.51 4.14 -4.47
CA ARG A 278 -0.03 2.80 -4.74
C ARG A 278 -1.51 2.75 -4.44
N THR A 279 -1.90 3.26 -3.26
CA THR A 279 -3.30 3.41 -2.84
C THR A 279 -3.48 4.79 -2.18
N THR A 280 -4.74 5.21 -2.04
CA THR A 280 -5.13 6.37 -1.23
C THR A 280 -6.45 6.07 -0.54
N GLY A 281 -6.80 6.85 0.48
CA GLY A 281 -8.11 6.75 1.14
C GLY A 281 -8.05 6.17 2.54
N GLY A 282 -6.87 6.21 3.18
CA GLY A 282 -6.68 5.73 4.54
C GLY A 282 -6.53 4.21 4.62
N TYR A 283 -5.87 3.61 3.61
CA TYR A 283 -5.41 2.23 3.69
C TYR A 283 -3.98 2.21 4.22
N VAL A 284 -3.71 1.30 5.14
CA VAL A 284 -2.44 1.13 5.85
C VAL A 284 -2.11 -0.36 5.96
N ASP A 285 -0.92 -0.68 6.49
CA ASP A 285 -0.44 -2.04 6.74
C ASP A 285 -0.57 -2.96 5.51
N PHE A 286 0.09 -2.56 4.43
CA PHE A 286 -0.07 -3.14 3.10
C PHE A 286 0.83 -4.35 2.91
N GLU A 287 0.24 -5.52 2.66
CA GLU A 287 0.94 -6.80 2.46
C GLU A 287 0.63 -7.38 1.08
N VAL A 288 1.66 -7.67 0.28
CA VAL A 288 1.51 -8.36 -1.00
C VAL A 288 1.53 -9.88 -0.82
N LEU A 289 0.34 -10.50 -0.90
CA LEU A 289 0.15 -11.95 -0.86
C LEU A 289 0.59 -12.67 -2.15
N GLN A 290 0.62 -11.94 -3.28
CA GLN A 290 1.02 -12.49 -4.58
C GLN A 290 1.62 -11.42 -5.49
N ALA A 291 2.78 -11.72 -6.07
CA ALA A 291 3.53 -10.85 -6.97
C ALA A 291 3.79 -11.50 -8.35
N LYS A 292 2.73 -11.93 -9.04
CA LYS A 292 2.83 -12.53 -10.38
C LYS A 292 2.58 -11.50 -11.47
N ALA A 293 3.31 -11.56 -12.58
CA ALA A 293 3.14 -10.63 -13.69
C ALA A 293 1.67 -10.60 -14.18
N GLY A 294 1.01 -9.44 -14.08
CA GLY A 294 -0.40 -9.27 -14.45
C GLY A 294 -1.42 -9.77 -13.42
N ASP A 295 -0.97 -10.29 -12.28
CA ASP A 295 -1.81 -10.93 -11.27
C ASP A 295 -1.23 -10.73 -9.86
N TRP A 296 -1.30 -9.49 -9.39
CA TRP A 296 -0.86 -9.10 -8.05
C TRP A 296 -2.05 -9.03 -7.11
N ILE A 297 -1.85 -9.48 -5.87
CA ILE A 297 -2.86 -9.47 -4.81
C ILE A 297 -2.20 -8.95 -3.54
N ALA A 298 -2.89 -8.03 -2.85
CA ALA A 298 -2.48 -7.52 -1.56
C ALA A 298 -3.66 -7.49 -0.60
N VAL A 299 -3.38 -7.57 0.69
CA VAL A 299 -4.31 -7.34 1.78
C VAL A 299 -3.82 -6.14 2.58
N MET A 300 -4.74 -5.35 3.10
CA MET A 300 -4.42 -4.14 3.86
C MET A 300 -5.47 -3.86 4.90
N SER A 301 -5.13 -3.01 5.87
CA SER A 301 -6.08 -2.51 6.86
C SER A 301 -6.53 -1.08 6.55
N SER A 302 -7.60 -0.61 7.21
CA SER A 302 -7.93 0.83 7.20
C SER A 302 -7.29 1.54 8.39
N THR A 303 -7.05 2.84 8.23
CA THR A 303 -6.48 3.73 9.25
C THR A 303 -7.22 3.65 10.60
N PRO A 304 -6.50 3.71 11.74
CA PRO A 304 -7.12 3.83 13.05
C PRO A 304 -7.82 5.19 13.28
N GLU A 305 -7.58 6.20 12.45
CA GLU A 305 -8.15 7.55 12.65
C GLU A 305 -9.68 7.59 12.56
N THR A 306 -10.32 6.57 11.99
CA THR A 306 -11.79 6.48 11.95
C THR A 306 -12.40 6.00 13.27
N LEU A 307 -11.59 5.60 14.25
CA LEU A 307 -12.06 5.11 15.54
C LEU A 307 -12.63 6.25 16.42
N PRO A 308 -13.62 5.95 17.28
CA PRO A 308 -14.32 4.66 17.41
C PRO A 308 -15.45 4.48 16.39
N SER A 309 -15.68 5.46 15.50
CA SER A 309 -16.86 5.51 14.63
C SER A 309 -16.88 4.40 13.59
N GLN A 310 -15.71 4.03 13.05
CA GLN A 310 -15.52 2.88 12.17
C GLN A 310 -14.27 2.11 12.64
N PRO A 311 -14.42 0.82 13.02
CA PRO A 311 -13.32 -0.09 13.33
C PRO A 311 -12.36 -0.21 12.15
N GLN A 312 -11.08 -0.51 12.44
CA GLN A 312 -10.16 -0.91 11.38
C GLN A 312 -10.64 -2.21 10.74
N GLY A 313 -10.77 -2.20 9.42
CA GLY A 313 -11.23 -3.31 8.61
C GLY A 313 -10.11 -3.91 7.76
N LEU A 314 -10.40 -5.04 7.10
CA LEU A 314 -9.50 -5.67 6.14
C LEU A 314 -10.06 -5.56 4.73
N PHE A 315 -9.18 -5.23 3.79
CA PHE A 315 -9.51 -4.97 2.40
C PHE A 315 -8.53 -5.69 1.49
N VAL A 316 -8.97 -6.03 0.29
CA VAL A 316 -8.12 -6.69 -0.71
C VAL A 316 -7.93 -5.76 -1.91
N GLY A 317 -6.67 -5.66 -2.34
CA GLY A 317 -6.28 -4.97 -3.55
C GLY A 317 -5.79 -5.95 -4.60
N THR A 318 -6.07 -5.65 -5.87
CA THR A 318 -5.46 -6.34 -7.01
C THR A 318 -4.68 -5.36 -7.87
N SER A 319 -3.64 -5.87 -8.54
CA SER A 319 -2.82 -5.07 -9.44
C SER A 319 -2.30 -5.89 -10.63
N LYS A 320 -1.87 -5.20 -11.68
CA LYS A 320 -1.20 -5.82 -12.83
C LYS A 320 0.33 -5.74 -12.75
N ASP A 321 0.85 -4.79 -11.99
CA ASP A 321 2.27 -4.42 -12.00
C ASP A 321 2.83 -4.10 -10.61
N GLY A 322 2.00 -4.20 -9.57
CA GLY A 322 2.33 -3.83 -8.19
C GLY A 322 2.45 -2.32 -7.98
N LEU A 323 2.15 -1.50 -8.98
CA LEU A 323 2.19 -0.04 -8.89
C LEU A 323 0.77 0.53 -8.85
N GLY A 324 -0.08 0.14 -9.79
CA GLY A 324 -1.46 0.55 -9.83
C GLY A 324 -2.36 -0.46 -9.13
N TRP A 325 -3.01 -0.09 -8.02
CA TRP A 325 -3.88 -0.98 -7.26
C TRP A 325 -5.34 -0.58 -7.37
N ASP A 326 -6.18 -1.59 -7.57
CA ASP A 326 -7.63 -1.51 -7.43
C ASP A 326 -8.03 -2.20 -6.13
N VAL A 327 -8.64 -1.46 -5.21
CA VAL A 327 -8.95 -1.93 -3.85
C VAL A 327 -10.46 -2.10 -3.72
N ASN A 328 -10.87 -3.33 -3.42
CA ASN A 328 -12.27 -3.61 -3.11
C ASN A 328 -12.65 -2.85 -1.82
N PRO A 329 -13.64 -1.95 -1.86
CA PRO A 329 -14.01 -1.12 -0.72
C PRO A 329 -14.82 -1.86 0.36
N GLU A 330 -15.13 -3.15 0.14
CA GLU A 330 -15.83 -3.98 1.11
C GLU A 330 -14.88 -4.42 2.23
N ASN A 331 -15.18 -3.99 3.46
CA ASN A 331 -14.49 -4.50 4.64
C ASN A 331 -14.90 -5.96 4.88
N LEU A 332 -13.92 -6.86 4.83
CA LEU A 332 -14.11 -8.30 5.01
C LEU A 332 -14.23 -8.70 6.49
N ALA A 333 -13.74 -7.88 7.41
CA ALA A 333 -13.63 -8.21 8.83
C ALA A 333 -14.90 -7.82 9.63
N PRO A 334 -15.25 -8.56 10.71
CA PRO A 334 -16.36 -8.19 11.59
C PRO A 334 -16.14 -6.82 12.25
N LYS A 335 -17.19 -6.00 12.33
CA LYS A 335 -17.13 -4.65 12.93
C LYS A 335 -17.11 -4.65 14.48
N SER A 336 -17.15 -5.82 15.12
CA SER A 336 -17.14 -5.91 16.58
C SER A 336 -15.78 -5.57 17.20
N MET A 337 -14.70 -5.69 16.42
CA MET A 337 -13.31 -5.43 16.82
C MET A 337 -12.57 -4.77 15.65
N SER A 338 -11.37 -4.27 15.91
CA SER A 338 -10.45 -3.76 14.89
C SER A 338 -9.46 -4.86 14.51
N TYR A 339 -9.23 -5.03 13.21
CA TYR A 339 -8.29 -5.98 12.63
C TYR A 339 -7.32 -5.23 11.72
N LEU A 340 -6.03 -5.45 11.91
CA LEU A 340 -4.95 -4.68 11.28
C LEU A 340 -3.68 -5.52 11.14
N ASP A 341 -2.67 -4.94 10.49
CA ASP A 341 -1.38 -5.60 10.22
C ASP A 341 -1.51 -7.01 9.65
N PRO A 342 -2.19 -7.18 8.50
CA PRO A 342 -2.28 -8.48 7.90
C PRO A 342 -0.92 -8.92 7.33
N THR A 343 -0.56 -10.18 7.54
CA THR A 343 0.48 -10.88 6.79
C THR A 343 -0.06 -12.22 6.31
N GLY A 344 0.49 -12.79 5.24
CA GLY A 344 0.00 -14.08 4.79
C GLY A 344 0.84 -14.85 3.80
N VAL A 345 0.54 -16.15 3.72
CA VAL A 345 1.19 -17.08 2.79
C VAL A 345 0.15 -17.87 2.01
N ALA A 346 0.46 -18.19 0.76
CA ALA A 346 -0.41 -19.02 -0.06
C ALA A 346 -0.45 -20.46 0.48
N ILE A 347 -1.66 -20.99 0.66
CA ILE A 347 -1.90 -22.38 1.11
C ILE A 347 -2.59 -23.22 0.03
N GLY A 348 -2.94 -22.61 -1.09
CA GLY A 348 -3.53 -23.28 -2.24
C GLY A 348 -3.89 -22.29 -3.35
N PRO A 349 -4.45 -22.78 -4.46
CA PRO A 349 -5.03 -21.90 -5.48
C PRO A 349 -6.09 -21.00 -4.84
N ASN A 350 -5.92 -19.69 -4.98
CA ASN A 350 -6.86 -18.68 -4.49
C ASN A 350 -7.13 -18.73 -2.98
N GLN A 351 -6.20 -19.28 -2.19
CA GLN A 351 -6.31 -19.40 -0.75
C GLN A 351 -5.01 -19.01 -0.05
N TRP A 352 -5.15 -18.18 0.99
CA TRP A 352 -4.04 -17.71 1.79
C TRP A 352 -4.33 -17.91 3.28
N GLN A 353 -3.33 -18.35 4.03
CA GLN A 353 -3.35 -18.28 5.49
C GLN A 353 -2.90 -16.89 5.90
N LEU A 354 -3.71 -16.21 6.70
CA LEU A 354 -3.39 -14.90 7.26
C LEU A 354 -3.11 -15.01 8.76
N VAL A 355 -2.21 -14.14 9.22
CA VAL A 355 -2.08 -13.76 10.63
C VAL A 355 -2.26 -12.25 10.71
N LEU A 356 -2.99 -11.80 11.73
CA LEU A 356 -3.41 -10.41 11.90
C LEU A 356 -3.22 -9.99 13.35
N ALA A 357 -3.13 -8.69 13.59
CA ALA A 357 -3.39 -8.12 14.91
C ALA A 357 -4.89 -7.85 15.10
N ARG A 358 -5.37 -8.01 16.33
CA ARG A 358 -6.75 -7.70 16.74
C ARG A 358 -6.75 -6.85 18.00
N SER A 359 -7.59 -5.81 18.02
CA SER A 359 -7.79 -4.94 19.19
C SER A 359 -9.22 -4.40 19.33
N SER A 360 -9.51 -3.76 20.47
CA SER A 360 -10.76 -3.05 20.71
C SER A 360 -10.91 -1.83 19.81
N ASN A 361 -12.17 -1.38 19.63
CA ASN A 361 -12.51 -0.21 18.81
C ASN A 361 -12.30 1.13 19.53
N SER A 362 -11.32 1.22 20.42
CA SER A 362 -10.94 2.44 21.14
C SER A 362 -9.79 3.13 20.43
N LEU A 363 -9.80 4.47 20.36
CA LEU A 363 -8.63 5.22 19.88
C LEU A 363 -7.59 5.34 21.00
N GLY A 364 -6.30 5.34 20.66
CA GLY A 364 -5.18 5.52 21.60
C GLY A 364 -4.40 4.23 21.87
N ASP A 365 -3.76 4.16 23.04
CA ASP A 365 -3.04 2.96 23.46
C ASP A 365 -4.00 1.79 23.64
N ARG A 366 -3.65 0.67 23.01
CA ARG A 366 -4.49 -0.50 22.86
C ARG A 366 -3.68 -1.76 23.08
N ASP A 367 -4.31 -2.76 23.68
CA ASP A 367 -3.76 -4.11 23.70
C ASP A 367 -4.02 -4.79 22.36
N TYR A 368 -2.99 -5.40 21.79
CA TYR A 368 -3.08 -6.16 20.55
C TYR A 368 -2.87 -7.64 20.83
N THR A 369 -3.71 -8.47 20.21
CA THR A 369 -3.57 -9.93 20.23
C THR A 369 -3.51 -10.46 18.82
N LEU A 370 -2.66 -11.45 18.59
CA LEU A 370 -2.57 -12.11 17.29
C LEU A 370 -3.72 -13.08 17.08
N VAL A 371 -4.23 -13.09 15.85
CA VAL A 371 -5.28 -13.99 15.39
C VAL A 371 -4.90 -14.58 14.03
N GLU A 372 -5.46 -15.73 13.70
CA GLU A 372 -5.32 -16.38 12.40
C GLU A 372 -6.67 -16.47 11.69
N THR A 373 -6.64 -16.45 10.36
CA THR A 373 -7.80 -16.73 9.50
C THR A 373 -7.34 -17.12 8.10
N THR A 374 -8.27 -17.57 7.24
CA THR A 374 -8.01 -17.82 5.82
C THR A 374 -8.64 -16.75 4.96
N LEU A 375 -7.95 -16.29 3.91
CA LEU A 375 -8.53 -15.49 2.83
C LEU A 375 -8.78 -16.38 1.62
N THR A 376 -9.99 -16.30 1.04
CA THR A 376 -10.35 -17.04 -0.19
C THR A 376 -10.86 -16.10 -1.27
N MET A 377 -10.44 -16.34 -2.51
CA MET A 377 -10.96 -15.68 -3.72
C MET A 377 -11.83 -16.67 -4.51
N SER A 378 -13.07 -16.28 -4.85
CA SER A 378 -14.05 -17.07 -5.64
C SER A 378 -14.53 -16.36 -6.89
#